data_AF-A0A2M7F9V4-F1
#
_entry.id   AF-A0A2M7F9V4-F1
#
_cell.length_a   1.000
_cell.length_b   1.000
_cell.length_c   1.000
_cell.angle_alpha   90.00
_cell.angle_beta   90.00
_cell.angle_gamma   90.00
#
_symmetry.space_group_name_H-M   'P 1'
#
loop_
_entity.id
_entity.type
_entity.pdbx_description
1 polymer ?
#
loop_
_entity_poly.entity_id
_entity_poly.type
_entity_poly.pdbx_seq_one_letter_code
_entity_poly.pdbx_strand_id
1 'polypeptide(L)'
;MKDKQRITTIIADTLQADGRIVFAYLYGSFLTESSFRDIDIFLFLNTTGAIFQVSVNVKEKLAGAFMKAGFSENIFLRSLPIRGI
;
A
#
# COMPACT_ATOMS: atom_id res chain seq x y z
N MET A 1 12.26 -10.33 10.05
CA MET A 1 12.06 -8.97 10.61
C MET A 1 12.62 -7.87 9.70
N LYS A 2 13.87 -7.97 9.22
CA LYS A 2 14.48 -6.96 8.32
C LYS A 2 13.67 -6.68 7.04
N ASP A 3 13.13 -7.72 6.39
CA ASP A 3 12.38 -7.53 5.15
C ASP A 3 11.02 -6.84 5.37
N LYS A 4 10.30 -7.17 6.45
CA LYS A 4 9.05 -6.46 6.82
C LYS A 4 9.31 -4.97 6.99
N GLN A 5 10.38 -4.59 7.69
CA GLN A 5 10.73 -3.18 7.90
C GLN A 5 11.08 -2.47 6.59
N ARG A 6 11.85 -3.12 5.70
CA ARG A 6 12.16 -2.59 4.36
C ARG A 6 10.88 -2.40 3.54
N ILE A 7 10.00 -3.40 3.54
CA ILE A 7 8.71 -3.36 2.85
C ILE A 7 7.83 -2.22 3.38
N THR A 8 7.70 -2.08 4.71
CA THR A 8 6.95 -0.98 5.33
C THR A 8 7.52 0.38 4.96
N THR A 9 8.84 0.51 4.89
CA THR A 9 9.51 1.76 4.48
C THR A 9 9.17 2.12 3.04
N ILE A 10 9.31 1.16 2.11
CA ILE A 10 8.95 1.36 0.69
C ILE A 10 7.48 1.78 0.55
N ILE A 11 6.58 1.12 1.29
CA ILE A 11 5.16 1.48 1.29
C ILE A 11 4.98 2.91 1.79
N ALA A 12 5.54 3.25 2.95
CA ALA A 12 5.39 4.57 3.55
C ALA A 12 5.88 5.68 2.61
N ASP A 13 7.10 5.54 2.07
CA ASP A 13 7.71 6.52 1.16
C ASP A 13 6.87 6.70 -0.11
N THR A 14 6.35 5.58 -0.65
CA THR A 14 5.55 5.61 -1.88
C THR A 14 4.19 6.28 -1.67
N LEU A 15 3.53 6.03 -0.53
CA LEU A 15 2.21 6.58 -0.23
C LEU A 15 2.28 8.04 0.24
N GLN A 16 3.32 8.42 1.00
CA GLN A 16 3.51 9.81 1.46
C GLN A 16 3.71 10.81 0.30
N ALA A 17 4.26 10.35 -0.82
CA ALA A 17 4.42 11.17 -2.02
C ALA A 17 3.10 11.51 -2.73
N ASP A 18 1.97 10.91 -2.34
CA ASP A 18 0.66 11.14 -2.96
C ASP A 18 -0.25 12.00 -2.07
N GLY A 19 -0.34 13.31 -2.36
CA GLY A 19 -1.12 14.27 -1.57
C GLY A 19 -2.64 14.05 -1.54
N ARG A 20 -3.16 13.02 -2.22
CA ARG A 20 -4.57 12.59 -2.14
C ARG A 20 -4.81 11.63 -0.96
N ILE A 21 -3.76 10.97 -0.47
CA ILE A 21 -3.82 10.00 0.62
C ILE A 21 -3.63 10.76 1.93
N VAL A 22 -4.64 10.73 2.80
CA VAL A 22 -4.57 11.37 4.13
C VAL A 22 -3.93 10.41 5.13
N PHE A 23 -4.34 9.15 5.10
CA PHE A 23 -3.74 8.10 5.92
C PHE A 23 -3.83 6.74 5.22
N ALA A 24 -2.94 5.84 5.59
CA ALA A 24 -2.97 4.44 5.19
C ALA A 24 -2.65 3.54 6.39
N TYR A 25 -3.22 2.34 6.42
CA TYR A 25 -2.85 1.34 7.40
C TYR A 25 -2.68 -0.04 6.76
N LEU A 26 -1.70 -0.77 7.28
CA LEU A 26 -1.44 -2.16 6.94
C LEU A 26 -2.38 -3.06 7.72
N TYR A 27 -2.80 -4.17 7.11
CA TYR A 27 -3.63 -5.18 7.76
C TYR A 27 -3.19 -6.59 7.36
N GLY A 28 -3.76 -7.59 8.02
CA GLY A 28 -3.63 -9.00 7.64
C GLY A 28 -2.33 -9.66 8.07
N SER A 29 -2.04 -10.79 7.43
CA SER A 29 -0.93 -11.70 7.75
C SER A 29 0.45 -11.03 7.69
N PHE A 30 0.60 -9.96 6.90
CA PHE A 30 1.81 -9.15 6.87
C PHE A 30 2.21 -8.64 8.28
N LEU A 31 1.25 -8.32 9.14
CA LEU A 31 1.52 -7.85 10.50
C LEU A 31 1.69 -9.02 11.49
N THR A 32 0.87 -10.06 11.38
CA THR A 32 0.70 -11.07 12.43
C THR A 32 1.53 -12.34 12.22
N GLU A 33 1.91 -12.68 10.99
CA GLU A 33 2.51 -13.98 10.66
C GLU A 33 3.99 -13.88 10.25
N SER A 34 4.75 -14.96 10.39
CA SER A 34 6.17 -15.00 9.96
C SER A 34 6.33 -15.01 8.44
N SER A 35 5.34 -15.52 7.73
CA SER A 35 5.24 -15.56 6.27
C SER A 35 3.93 -14.92 5.84
N PHE A 36 3.92 -14.26 4.69
CA PHE A 36 2.73 -13.65 4.10
C PHE A 36 2.79 -13.86 2.58
N ARG A 37 1.62 -13.88 1.94
CA ARG A 37 1.51 -14.02 0.49
C ARG A 37 1.30 -12.67 -0.19
N ASP A 38 0.50 -11.83 0.45
CA ASP A 38 0.04 -10.52 0.02
C ASP A 38 0.13 -9.50 1.17
N ILE A 39 -0.07 -8.22 0.85
CA ILE A 39 -0.06 -7.11 1.80
C ILE A 39 -1.31 -6.28 1.58
N ASP A 40 -2.22 -6.32 2.55
CA ASP A 40 -3.42 -5.51 2.54
C ASP A 40 -3.11 -4.09 3.04
N ILE A 41 -3.47 -3.09 2.23
CA ILE A 41 -3.29 -1.67 2.55
C ILE A 41 -4.60 -0.93 2.32
N PHE A 42 -5.14 -0.40 3.41
CA PHE A 42 -6.30 0.47 3.36
C PHE A 42 -5.86 1.91 3.20
N LEU A 43 -6.54 2.65 2.31
CA LEU A 43 -6.23 4.04 2.00
C LEU A 43 -7.45 4.91 2.33
N PHE A 44 -7.23 5.96 3.10
CA PHE A 44 -8.20 7.02 3.29
C PHE A 44 -7.80 8.23 2.47
N LEU A 45 -8.73 8.69 1.64
CA LEU A 45 -8.48 9.70 0.62
C LEU A 45 -9.24 10.98 0.95
N ASN A 46 -8.64 12.12 0.64
CA ASN A 46 -9.31 13.44 0.76
C ASN A 46 -10.22 13.76 -0.44
N THR A 47 -10.47 12.79 -1.32
CA THR A 47 -11.25 12.96 -2.55
C THR A 47 -12.16 11.76 -2.81
N THR A 48 -13.35 12.03 -3.36
CA THR A 48 -14.37 11.02 -3.68
C THR A 48 -14.41 10.65 -5.16
N GLY A 49 -13.94 11.51 -6.06
CA GLY A 49 -14.05 11.32 -7.51
C GLY A 49 -12.96 10.45 -8.15
N ALA A 50 -11.85 10.22 -7.44
CA ALA A 50 -10.64 9.62 -8.03
C ALA A 50 -10.24 8.27 -7.40
N ILE A 51 -11.12 7.62 -6.64
CA ILE A 51 -10.79 6.43 -5.84
C ILE A 51 -10.16 5.31 -6.69
N PHE A 52 -10.78 4.99 -7.83
CA PHE A 52 -10.27 3.94 -8.73
C PHE A 52 -8.91 4.33 -9.35
N GLN A 53 -8.75 5.59 -9.75
CA GLN A 53 -7.49 6.06 -10.32
C GLN A 53 -6.38 6.08 -9.26
N VAL A 54 -6.70 6.45 -8.03
CA VAL A 54 -5.73 6.40 -6.92
C VAL A 54 -5.31 4.97 -6.65
N SER A 55 -6.24 4.01 -6.61
CA SER A 55 -5.90 2.61 -6.33
C SER A 55 -5.01 1.99 -7.42
N VAL A 56 -5.27 2.29 -8.71
CA VAL A 56 -4.42 1.86 -9.83
C VAL A 56 -3.04 2.50 -9.74
N ASN A 57 -2.96 3.83 -9.58
CA ASN A 57 -1.68 4.54 -9.48
C ASN A 57 -0.82 4.04 -8.31
N VAL A 58 -1.45 3.81 -7.14
CA VAL A 58 -0.74 3.28 -5.96
C VAL A 58 -0.20 1.88 -6.24
N LYS A 59 -0.99 1.02 -6.90
CA LYS A 59 -0.54 -0.33 -7.30
C LYS A 59 0.68 -0.27 -8.21
N GLU A 60 0.63 0.54 -9.25
CA GLU A 60 1.75 0.68 -10.21
C GLU A 60 3.00 1.23 -9.53
N LYS A 61 2.86 2.28 -8.70
CA LYS A 61 3.99 2.88 -7.98
C LYS A 61 4.63 1.88 -7.02
N LEU A 62 3.82 1.17 -6.24
CA LEU A 62 4.33 0.17 -5.29
C LEU A 62 5.00 -0.98 -6.02
N ALA A 63 4.40 -1.53 -7.07
CA ALA A 63 5.02 -2.57 -7.89
C ALA A 63 6.39 -2.13 -8.42
N GLY A 64 6.48 -0.91 -8.96
CA GLY A 64 7.75 -0.33 -9.43
C GLY A 64 8.78 -0.16 -8.31
N ALA A 65 8.36 0.30 -7.12
CA ALA A 65 9.24 0.47 -5.97
C ALA A 65 9.76 -0.88 -5.44
N PHE A 66 8.90 -1.89 -5.38
CA PHE A 66 9.26 -3.25 -4.96
C PHE A 66 10.24 -3.92 -5.92
N MET A 67 9.99 -3.83 -7.23
CA MET A 67 10.93 -4.35 -8.24
C MET A 67 12.31 -3.70 -8.12
N LYS A 68 12.37 -2.37 -7.98
CA LYS A 68 13.63 -1.63 -7.77
C LYS A 68 14.38 -2.06 -6.50
N ALA A 69 13.64 -2.45 -5.46
CA ALA A 69 14.19 -2.92 -4.21
C ALA A 69 14.53 -4.44 -4.20
N GLY A 70 14.25 -5.16 -5.28
CA GLY A 70 14.57 -6.58 -5.46
C GLY A 70 13.49 -7.55 -4.96
N PHE A 71 12.26 -7.09 -4.75
CA PHE A 71 11.12 -7.94 -4.36
C PHE A 71 10.31 -8.39 -5.60
N SER A 72 9.75 -9.61 -5.56
CA SER A 72 8.91 -10.16 -6.64
C SER A 72 7.42 -9.73 -6.53
N GLU A 73 6.71 -9.72 -7.66
CA GLU A 73 5.47 -8.95 -7.97
C GLU A 73 4.18 -9.26 -7.16
N ASN A 74 4.16 -10.16 -6.19
CA ASN A 74 2.90 -10.62 -5.57
C ASN A 74 2.42 -9.75 -4.40
N ILE A 75 2.29 -8.43 -4.60
CA ILE A 75 1.69 -7.54 -3.59
C ILE A 75 0.29 -7.14 -4.05
N PHE A 76 -0.70 -7.88 -3.55
CA PHE A 76 -2.10 -7.68 -3.88
C PHE A 76 -2.69 -6.58 -2.98
N LEU A 77 -2.86 -5.38 -3.53
CA LEU A 77 -3.37 -4.22 -2.79
C LEU A 77 -4.90 -4.17 -2.84
N ARG A 78 -5.54 -4.30 -1.68
CA ARG A 78 -6.98 -4.07 -1.49
C ARG A 78 -7.23 -2.71 -0.84
N SER A 79 -7.53 -1.70 -1.64
CA SER A 79 -8.02 -0.41 -1.14
C SER A 79 -9.54 -0.48 -0.96
N LEU A 80 -10.02 -0.47 0.29
CA LEU A 80 -11.44 -0.26 0.59
C LEU A 80 -11.64 1.23 0.92
N PRO A 81 -12.37 2.00 0.08
CA PRO A 81 -12.68 3.39 0.40
C PRO A 81 -13.63 3.42 1.60
N ILE A 82 -13.19 3.99 2.72
CA ILE A 82 -14.02 4.22 3.89
C ILE A 82 -14.55 5.66 3.82
N ARG A 83 -15.87 5.82 3.76
CA ARG A 83 -16.53 7.13 3.88
C ARG A 83 -16.19 7.75 5.25
N GLY A 84 -15.62 8.95 5.24
CA GLY A 84 -15.82 9.90 6.33
C GLY A 84 -17.22 10.50 6.21
N ILE A 85 -17.88 10.68 7.35
CA ILE A 85 -19.18 11.34 7.49
C ILE A 85 -19.07 12.79 7.00
#